data_AF-A0A0Q9TJV0-F1
#
_entry.id   AF-A0A0Q9TJV0-F1
#
_cell.length_a   1.000
_cell.length_b   1.000
_cell.length_c   1.000
_cell.angle_alpha   90.00
_cell.angle_beta   90.00
_cell.angle_gamma   90.00
#
_symmetry.space_group_name_H-M   'P 1'
#
loop_
_entity.id
_entity.type
_entity.pdbx_description
1 polymer ?
#
loop_
_entity_poly.entity_id
_entity_poly.type
_entity_poly.pdbx_seq_one_letter_code
_entity_poly.pdbx_strand_id
1 'polypeptide(L)'
;MALLGVILLLVGVGAGVVAYLATHAASGTVAVAAFGFTRNATPLELVVYGAVAVLLFALGWALVSAAARRRARLRRQDKETTRLTEVEESAEAARLDHERRIQEAGLRDEDLRRRESELSARHEGLDTREAELSRREAEWRERESPSVADVVTGRAEGNVNEGTASWTDEPRSAGSVERPAETRTGRRADRSDALDQTDATPGESTADESTADEREQRDSTV
;
A
#
# COMPACT_ATOMS: atom_id res chain seq x y z
N MET A 1 3.22 -45.12 -10.52
CA MET A 1 4.47 -44.99 -11.31
C MET A 1 5.74 -45.19 -10.48
N ALA A 2 6.00 -44.40 -9.43
CA ALA A 2 7.19 -44.59 -8.57
C ALA A 2 7.20 -45.95 -7.85
N LEU A 3 6.04 -46.41 -7.36
CA LEU A 3 5.88 -47.72 -6.72
C LEU A 3 6.32 -48.89 -7.62
N LEU A 4 6.03 -48.80 -8.92
CA LEU A 4 6.35 -49.85 -9.88
C LEU A 4 7.87 -49.90 -10.16
N GLY A 5 8.54 -48.75 -10.20
CA GLY A 5 10.01 -48.66 -10.28
C GLY A 5 10.70 -49.21 -9.04
N VAL A 6 10.14 -48.97 -7.84
CA VAL A 6 10.66 -49.52 -6.58
C VAL A 6 10.45 -51.03 -6.51
N ILE A 7 9.30 -51.55 -6.96
CA ILE A 7 9.05 -53.00 -7.05
C ILE A 7 10.05 -53.66 -8.00
N LEU A 8 10.30 -53.08 -9.19
CA LEU A 8 11.33 -53.60 -10.10
C LEU A 8 12.73 -53.57 -9.48
N LEU A 9 13.06 -52.51 -8.73
CA LEU A 9 14.34 -52.38 -8.05
C LEU A 9 14.51 -53.47 -6.98
N LEU A 10 13.48 -53.72 -6.16
CA LEU A 10 13.47 -54.79 -5.17
C LEU A 10 13.59 -56.18 -5.81
N VAL A 11 12.90 -56.41 -6.93
CA VAL A 11 13.00 -57.67 -7.68
C VAL A 11 14.41 -57.85 -8.26
N GLY A 12 15.01 -56.79 -8.81
CA GLY A 12 16.38 -56.81 -9.34
C GLY A 12 17.42 -57.10 -8.25
N VAL A 13 17.31 -56.43 -7.10
CA VAL A 13 18.19 -56.66 -5.94
C VAL A 13 17.99 -58.07 -5.38
N GLY A 14 16.75 -58.52 -5.21
CA GLY A 14 16.44 -59.88 -4.73
C GLY A 14 16.99 -60.96 -5.66
N ALA A 15 16.78 -60.82 -6.97
CA ALA A 15 17.32 -61.73 -7.97
C ALA A 15 18.86 -61.73 -7.99
N GLY A 16 19.48 -60.56 -7.86
CA GLY A 16 20.94 -60.42 -7.81
C GLY A 16 21.56 -61.09 -6.58
N VAL A 17 20.97 -60.92 -5.40
CA VAL A 17 21.44 -61.56 -4.15
C VAL A 17 21.31 -63.08 -4.23
N VAL A 18 20.19 -63.59 -4.76
CA VAL A 18 19.98 -65.04 -4.94
C VAL A 18 20.99 -65.62 -5.94
N ALA A 19 21.23 -64.93 -7.07
CA ALA A 19 22.21 -65.35 -8.05
C ALA A 19 23.65 -65.34 -7.48
N TYR A 20 23.99 -64.33 -6.69
CA TYR A 20 25.28 -64.21 -6.02
C TYR A 20 25.50 -65.34 -5.00
N LEU A 21 24.51 -65.62 -4.14
CA LEU A 21 24.59 -66.73 -3.19
C LEU A 21 24.71 -68.09 -3.89
N ALA A 22 24.02 -68.29 -5.02
CA ALA A 22 24.11 -69.50 -5.82
C ALA A 22 25.49 -69.68 -6.47
N THR A 23 26.12 -68.60 -6.93
CA THR A 23 27.47 -68.65 -7.53
C THR A 23 28.58 -68.76 -6.49
N HIS A 24 28.41 -68.19 -5.30
CA HIS A 24 29.43 -68.25 -4.26
C HIS A 24 29.49 -69.64 -3.56
N ALA A 25 28.41 -70.41 -3.60
CA ALA A 25 28.30 -71.68 -2.88
C ALA A 25 28.86 -72.91 -3.63
N ALA A 26 29.22 -72.82 -4.91
CA ALA A 26 29.54 -74.03 -5.68
C ALA A 26 30.52 -73.84 -6.83
N SER A 27 31.63 -74.57 -6.76
CA SER A 27 32.61 -74.77 -7.84
C SER A 27 32.24 -75.93 -8.78
N GLY A 28 30.94 -76.15 -9.02
CA GLY A 28 30.38 -77.24 -9.85
C GLY A 28 28.91 -76.96 -10.23
N THR A 29 28.30 -77.78 -11.10
CA THR A 29 26.89 -77.59 -11.55
C THR A 29 25.95 -77.49 -10.36
N VAL A 30 25.29 -76.34 -10.21
CA VAL A 30 24.47 -76.02 -9.03
C VAL A 30 23.03 -76.40 -9.31
N ALA A 31 22.51 -77.36 -8.56
CA ALA A 31 21.08 -77.62 -8.51
C ALA A 31 20.42 -76.49 -7.72
N VAL A 32 19.81 -75.53 -8.42
CA VAL A 32 19.08 -74.45 -7.76
C VAL A 32 17.66 -74.97 -7.51
N ALA A 33 17.32 -75.14 -6.23
CA ALA A 33 15.98 -75.51 -5.78
C ALA A 33 15.27 -74.23 -5.29
N ALA A 34 14.31 -73.74 -6.06
CA ALA A 34 13.44 -72.64 -5.64
C ALA A 34 11.99 -73.02 -5.96
N PHE A 35 11.08 -72.83 -5.00
CA PHE A 35 9.65 -73.18 -5.13
C PHE A 35 9.36 -74.65 -5.50
N GLY A 36 10.19 -75.59 -5.03
CA GLY A 36 9.99 -77.03 -5.27
C GLY A 36 10.40 -77.53 -6.66
N PHE A 37 10.88 -76.64 -7.54
CA PHE A 37 11.51 -77.02 -8.80
C PHE A 37 13.03 -77.06 -8.65
N THR A 38 13.63 -78.22 -8.91
CA THR A 38 15.08 -78.40 -9.00
C THR A 38 15.50 -78.32 -10.46
N ARG A 39 16.16 -77.24 -10.87
CA ARG A 39 16.75 -77.13 -12.20
C ARG A 39 18.25 -76.94 -12.08
N ASN A 40 19.00 -77.76 -12.82
CA ASN A 40 20.44 -77.59 -12.94
C ASN A 40 20.70 -76.43 -13.88
N ALA A 41 21.11 -75.29 -13.33
CA ALA A 41 21.42 -74.11 -14.12
C ALA A 41 22.90 -74.12 -14.49
N THR A 42 23.20 -73.86 -15.76
CA THR A 42 24.61 -73.72 -16.19
C THR A 42 25.16 -72.36 -15.72
N PRO A 43 26.48 -72.22 -15.50
CA PRO A 43 27.09 -70.94 -15.11
C PRO A 43 26.73 -69.79 -16.07
N LEU A 44 26.55 -70.13 -17.36
CA LEU A 44 26.18 -69.19 -18.40
C LEU A 44 24.74 -68.67 -18.21
N GLU A 45 23.81 -69.50 -17.76
CA GLU A 45 22.44 -69.06 -17.42
C GLU A 45 22.44 -68.10 -16.23
N LEU A 46 23.25 -68.36 -15.20
CA LEU A 46 23.39 -67.44 -14.05
C LEU A 46 23.92 -66.06 -14.48
N VAL A 47 24.88 -66.02 -15.42
CA VAL A 47 25.36 -64.75 -16.00
C VAL A 47 24.25 -64.05 -16.76
N VAL A 48 23.44 -64.77 -17.54
CA VAL A 48 22.30 -64.19 -18.28
C VAL A 48 21.26 -63.63 -17.30
N TYR A 49 20.90 -64.35 -16.24
CA TYR A 49 19.96 -63.85 -15.22
C TYR A 49 20.50 -62.61 -14.50
N GLY A 50 21.80 -62.58 -14.17
CA GLY A 50 22.46 -61.40 -13.62
C GLY A 50 22.38 -60.20 -14.58
N ALA A 51 22.67 -60.41 -15.87
CA ALA A 51 22.59 -59.37 -16.88
C ALA A 51 21.17 -58.81 -17.02
N VAL A 52 20.15 -59.69 -17.02
CA VAL A 52 18.73 -59.29 -17.05
C VAL A 52 18.35 -58.49 -15.80
N ALA A 53 18.80 -58.92 -14.61
CA ALA A 53 18.54 -58.21 -13.36
C ALA A 53 19.16 -56.80 -13.35
N VAL A 54 20.40 -56.65 -13.83
CA VAL A 54 21.07 -55.35 -13.97
C VAL A 54 20.36 -54.46 -14.98
N LEU A 55 19.90 -55.02 -16.10
CA LEU A 55 19.10 -54.28 -17.10
C LEU A 55 17.79 -53.76 -16.52
N LEU A 56 17.05 -54.59 -15.78
CA LEU A 56 15.81 -54.19 -15.13
C LEU A 56 16.05 -53.14 -14.04
N PHE A 57 17.14 -53.28 -13.28
CA PHE A 57 17.55 -52.29 -12.29
C PHE A 57 17.87 -50.94 -12.95
N ALA A 58 18.68 -50.94 -14.01
CA ALA A 58 19.04 -49.74 -14.76
C ALA A 58 17.81 -49.08 -15.39
N LEU A 59 16.87 -49.88 -15.93
CA LEU A 59 15.61 -49.40 -16.49
C LEU A 59 14.72 -48.77 -15.41
N GLY A 60 14.60 -49.41 -14.25
CA GLY A 60 13.86 -48.87 -13.11
C GLY A 60 14.44 -47.54 -12.64
N TRP A 61 15.76 -47.45 -12.53
CA TRP A 61 16.47 -46.21 -12.17
C TRP A 61 16.27 -45.10 -13.21
N ALA A 62 16.33 -45.43 -14.51
CA ALA A 62 16.08 -44.49 -15.59
C ALA A 62 14.65 -43.90 -15.52
N LEU A 63 13.64 -44.72 -15.21
CA LEU A 63 12.26 -44.26 -15.06
C LEU A 63 12.06 -43.38 -13.82
N VAL A 64 12.68 -43.72 -12.69
CA VAL A 64 12.62 -42.90 -11.47
C VAL A 64 13.30 -41.56 -11.68
N SER A 65 14.49 -41.55 -12.30
CA SER A 65 15.22 -40.31 -12.58
C SER A 65 14.50 -39.42 -13.60
N ALA A 66 13.87 -40.01 -14.63
CA ALA A 66 13.03 -39.27 -15.58
C ALA A 66 11.79 -38.66 -14.90
N ALA A 67 11.12 -39.41 -14.02
CA ALA A 67 9.97 -38.92 -13.26
C ALA A 67 10.35 -37.78 -12.29
N ALA A 68 11.51 -37.88 -11.63
CA ALA A 68 12.04 -36.84 -10.76
C ALA A 68 12.30 -35.53 -11.54
N ARG A 69 12.91 -35.62 -12.74
CA ARG A 69 13.10 -34.47 -13.62
C ARG A 69 11.79 -33.83 -14.05
N ARG A 70 10.75 -34.63 -14.32
CA ARG A 70 9.41 -34.11 -14.69
C ARG A 70 8.75 -33.36 -13.53
N ARG A 71 8.86 -33.86 -12.30
CA ARG A 71 8.37 -33.17 -11.09
C ARG A 71 9.08 -31.84 -10.82
N ALA A 72 10.39 -31.76 -11.11
CA ALA A 72 11.13 -30.51 -10.94
C ALA A 72 10.62 -29.39 -11.86
N ARG A 73 10.14 -29.73 -13.08
CA ARG A 73 9.54 -28.77 -14.01
C ARG A 73 8.17 -28.27 -13.53
N LEU A 74 7.32 -29.17 -13.02
CA LEU A 74 6.01 -28.80 -12.47
C LEU A 74 6.14 -27.82 -11.30
N ARG A 75 7.12 -28.03 -10.40
CA ARG A 75 7.37 -27.09 -9.29
C ARG A 75 7.79 -25.68 -9.73
N ARG A 76 8.33 -25.52 -10.94
CA ARG A 76 8.61 -24.18 -11.48
C ARG A 76 7.33 -23.51 -11.98
N GLN A 77 6.49 -24.28 -12.66
CA GLN A 77 5.18 -23.81 -13.11
C GLN A 77 4.27 -23.45 -11.93
N ASP A 78 4.24 -24.24 -10.85
CA ASP A 78 3.46 -23.91 -9.65
C ASP A 78 3.96 -22.63 -8.95
N LYS A 79 5.27 -22.34 -9.04
CA LYS A 79 5.84 -21.09 -8.51
C LYS A 79 5.53 -19.90 -9.40
N GLU A 80 5.44 -20.12 -10.70
CA GLU A 80 5.06 -19.07 -11.66
C GLU A 80 3.58 -18.73 -11.54
N THR A 81 2.70 -19.73 -11.37
CA THR A 81 1.26 -19.49 -11.18
C THR A 81 0.98 -18.76 -9.87
N THR A 82 1.66 -19.12 -8.78
CA THR A 82 1.51 -18.42 -7.49
C THR A 82 2.01 -16.98 -7.56
N ARG A 83 3.14 -16.72 -8.24
CA ARG A 83 3.60 -15.35 -8.48
C ARG A 83 2.63 -14.54 -9.33
N LEU A 84 2.01 -15.15 -10.34
CA LEU A 84 1.02 -14.47 -11.16
C LEU A 84 -0.24 -14.10 -10.36
N THR A 85 -0.73 -15.01 -9.51
CA THR A 85 -1.88 -14.70 -8.64
C THR A 85 -1.56 -13.62 -7.62
N GLU A 86 -0.36 -13.64 -7.02
CA GLU A 86 0.07 -12.57 -6.09
C GLU A 86 0.17 -11.21 -6.78
N VAL A 87 0.69 -11.17 -8.02
CA VAL A 87 0.76 -9.94 -8.82
C VAL A 87 -0.64 -9.44 -9.19
N GLU A 88 -1.56 -10.32 -9.58
CA GLU A 88 -2.94 -9.96 -9.90
C GLU A 88 -3.68 -9.40 -8.67
N GLU A 89 -3.60 -10.09 -7.52
CA GLU A 89 -4.19 -9.61 -6.26
C GLU A 89 -3.60 -8.26 -5.84
N SER A 90 -2.28 -8.06 -6.00
CA SER A 90 -1.64 -6.78 -5.68
C SER A 90 -2.10 -5.65 -6.60
N ALA A 91 -2.34 -5.94 -7.88
CA ALA A 91 -2.84 -4.97 -8.85
C ALA A 91 -4.30 -4.60 -8.57
N GLU A 92 -5.14 -5.57 -8.19
CA GLU A 92 -6.51 -5.31 -7.76
C GLU A 92 -6.57 -4.50 -6.47
N ALA A 93 -5.74 -4.81 -5.48
CA ALA A 93 -5.64 -4.05 -4.24
C ALA A 93 -5.22 -2.59 -4.50
N ALA A 94 -4.25 -2.37 -5.39
CA ALA A 94 -3.83 -1.02 -5.79
C ALA A 94 -4.95 -0.24 -6.50
N ARG A 95 -5.78 -0.91 -7.31
CA ARG A 95 -6.95 -0.28 -7.96
C ARG A 95 -8.00 0.14 -6.94
N LEU A 96 -8.32 -0.74 -5.99
CA LEU A 96 -9.29 -0.44 -4.93
C LEU A 96 -8.81 0.69 -4.02
N ASP A 97 -7.51 0.73 -3.68
CA ASP A 97 -6.94 1.82 -2.89
C ASP A 97 -6.99 3.15 -3.65
N HIS A 98 -6.70 3.13 -4.96
CA HIS A 98 -6.81 4.32 -5.80
C HIS A 98 -8.26 4.83 -5.88
N GLU A 99 -9.23 3.93 -6.05
CA GLU A 99 -10.65 4.28 -6.06
C GLU A 99 -11.10 4.90 -4.73
N ARG A 100 -10.68 4.32 -3.60
CA ARG A 100 -10.96 4.87 -2.27
C ARG A 100 -10.37 6.27 -2.10
N ARG A 101 -9.13 6.50 -2.52
CA ARG A 101 -8.50 7.83 -2.46
C ARG A 101 -9.26 8.86 -3.29
N ILE A 102 -9.78 8.48 -4.46
CA ILE A 102 -10.60 9.36 -5.30
C ILE A 102 -11.94 9.67 -4.59
N GLN A 103 -12.59 8.67 -4.02
CA GLN A 103 -13.84 8.86 -3.28
C GLN A 103 -13.64 9.76 -2.06
N GLU A 104 -12.59 9.54 -1.28
CA GLU A 104 -12.24 10.37 -0.13
C GLU A 104 -11.90 11.81 -0.52
N ALA A 105 -11.17 11.99 -1.64
CA ALA A 105 -10.89 13.32 -2.17
C ALA A 105 -12.19 14.02 -2.59
N GLY A 106 -13.11 13.31 -3.27
CA GLY A 106 -14.42 13.85 -3.64
C GLY A 106 -15.25 14.30 -2.43
N LEU A 107 -15.30 13.51 -1.37
CA LEU A 107 -16.00 13.88 -0.13
C LEU A 107 -15.39 15.10 0.55
N ARG A 108 -14.05 15.24 0.53
CA ARG A 108 -13.36 16.43 1.06
C ARG A 108 -13.68 17.67 0.24
N ASP A 109 -13.68 17.58 -1.08
CA ASP A 109 -14.02 18.70 -1.96
C ASP A 109 -15.47 19.16 -1.77
N GLU A 110 -16.40 18.24 -1.56
CA GLU A 110 -17.79 18.57 -1.23
C GLU A 110 -17.93 19.30 0.11
N ASP A 111 -17.21 18.86 1.15
CA ASP A 111 -17.19 19.55 2.44
C ASP A 111 -16.57 20.95 2.32
N LEU A 112 -15.48 21.09 1.56
CA LEU A 112 -14.87 22.39 1.29
C LEU A 112 -15.85 23.34 0.56
N ARG A 113 -16.52 22.87 -0.48
CA ARG A 113 -17.55 23.65 -1.19
C ARG A 113 -18.71 24.05 -0.28
N ARG A 114 -19.13 23.17 0.63
CA ARG A 114 -20.17 23.47 1.61
C ARG A 114 -19.72 24.57 2.58
N ARG A 115 -18.49 24.50 3.10
CA ARG A 115 -17.96 25.53 3.99
C ARG A 115 -17.78 26.86 3.27
N GLU A 116 -17.34 26.83 2.02
CA GLU A 116 -17.21 28.02 1.18
C GLU A 116 -18.57 28.68 0.95
N SER A 117 -19.62 27.91 0.65
CA SER A 117 -20.97 28.47 0.48
C SER A 117 -21.54 29.04 1.78
N GLU A 118 -21.29 28.39 2.92
CA GLU A 118 -21.66 28.90 4.24
C GLU A 118 -20.92 30.21 4.59
N LEU A 119 -19.62 30.31 4.27
CA LEU A 119 -18.83 31.52 4.46
C LEU A 119 -19.30 32.66 3.55
N SER A 120 -19.59 32.35 2.28
CA SER A 120 -20.12 33.32 1.31
C SER A 120 -21.45 33.89 1.77
N ALA A 121 -22.38 33.03 2.22
CA ALA A 121 -23.67 33.46 2.76
C ALA A 121 -23.51 34.33 4.03
N ARG A 122 -22.52 34.04 4.89
CA ARG A 122 -22.21 34.90 6.04
C ARG A 122 -21.65 36.25 5.62
N HIS A 123 -20.82 36.29 4.58
CA HIS A 123 -20.24 37.52 4.07
C HIS A 123 -21.31 38.43 3.48
N GLU A 124 -22.20 37.89 2.64
CA GLU A 124 -23.37 38.62 2.13
C GLU A 124 -24.27 39.13 3.28
N GLY A 125 -24.45 38.31 4.32
CA GLY A 125 -25.16 38.72 5.54
C GLY A 125 -24.48 39.84 6.34
N LEU A 126 -23.16 39.99 6.22
CA LEU A 126 -22.41 41.10 6.83
C LEU A 126 -22.49 42.36 5.95
N ASP A 127 -22.32 42.21 4.64
CA ASP A 127 -22.41 43.32 3.68
C ASP A 127 -23.79 43.99 3.73
N THR A 128 -24.86 43.19 3.83
CA THR A 128 -26.22 43.71 4.00
C THR A 128 -26.39 44.49 5.31
N ARG A 129 -25.85 43.97 6.43
CA ARG A 129 -25.87 44.68 7.72
C ARG A 129 -25.05 45.96 7.70
N GLU A 130 -23.90 45.94 7.03
CA GLU A 130 -23.04 47.12 6.86
C GLU A 130 -23.73 48.20 6.03
N ALA A 131 -24.42 47.80 4.95
CA ALA A 131 -25.22 48.71 4.15
C ALA A 131 -26.39 49.31 4.96
N GLU A 132 -27.07 48.50 5.79
CA GLU A 132 -28.12 48.99 6.70
C GLU A 132 -27.57 49.97 7.75
N LEU A 133 -26.42 49.67 8.36
CA LEU A 133 -25.76 50.56 9.32
C LEU A 133 -25.35 51.87 8.66
N SER A 134 -24.75 51.79 7.47
CA SER A 134 -24.35 52.97 6.69
C SER A 134 -25.53 53.86 6.34
N ARG A 135 -26.68 53.25 5.99
CA ARG A 135 -27.92 53.98 5.75
C ARG A 135 -28.45 54.65 7.02
N ARG A 136 -28.51 53.93 8.14
CA ARG A 136 -28.93 54.51 9.43
C ARG A 136 -28.02 55.65 9.86
N GLU A 137 -26.71 55.50 9.67
CA GLU A 137 -25.74 56.54 10.00
C GLU A 137 -25.94 57.78 9.13
N ALA A 138 -26.22 57.61 7.83
CA ALA A 138 -26.56 58.73 6.96
C ALA A 138 -27.86 59.43 7.39
N GLU A 139 -28.90 58.68 7.73
CA GLU A 139 -30.17 59.22 8.26
C GLU A 139 -29.96 59.95 9.60
N TRP A 140 -29.09 59.45 10.48
CA TRP A 140 -28.71 60.11 11.72
C TRP A 140 -27.95 61.40 11.47
N ARG A 141 -26.95 61.38 10.56
CA ARG A 141 -26.23 62.60 10.17
C ARG A 141 -27.16 63.64 9.58
N GLU A 142 -28.15 63.27 8.78
CA GLU A 142 -29.10 64.25 8.22
C GLU A 142 -29.96 64.91 9.31
N ARG A 143 -30.32 64.17 10.37
CA ARG A 143 -31.09 64.70 11.51
C ARG A 143 -30.25 65.54 12.48
N GLU A 144 -29.01 65.14 12.73
CA GLU A 144 -28.10 65.81 13.66
C GLU A 144 -27.19 66.84 12.99
N SER A 145 -27.22 66.96 11.66
CA SER A 145 -26.48 68.01 10.97
C SER A 145 -26.94 69.37 11.50
N PRO A 146 -26.03 70.19 12.05
CA PRO A 146 -26.36 71.51 12.54
C PRO A 146 -27.07 72.30 11.44
N SER A 147 -28.26 72.79 11.72
CA SER A 147 -28.98 73.64 10.78
C SER A 147 -28.25 74.98 10.66
N VAL A 148 -28.47 75.69 9.55
CA VAL A 148 -28.04 77.10 9.40
C VAL A 148 -28.53 77.94 10.59
N ALA A 149 -29.71 77.62 11.14
CA ALA A 149 -30.23 78.28 12.33
C ALA A 149 -29.38 78.03 13.60
N ASP A 150 -28.79 76.84 13.75
CA ASP A 150 -27.97 76.49 14.92
C ASP A 150 -26.59 77.18 14.87
N VAL A 151 -26.02 77.34 13.68
CA VAL A 151 -24.80 78.13 13.48
C VAL A 151 -25.06 79.62 13.73
N VAL A 152 -26.18 80.16 13.21
CA VAL A 152 -26.55 81.58 13.42
C VAL A 152 -26.83 81.90 14.90
N THR A 153 -27.37 80.94 15.65
CA THR A 153 -27.63 81.10 17.09
C THR A 153 -26.40 80.82 17.96
N GLY A 154 -25.24 80.48 17.36
CA GLY A 154 -23.98 80.22 18.07
C GLY A 154 -23.94 78.89 18.81
N ARG A 155 -24.85 77.96 18.51
CA ARG A 155 -24.90 76.62 19.10
C ARG A 155 -24.00 75.60 18.37
N ALA A 156 -23.63 75.93 17.15
CA ALA A 156 -22.66 75.22 16.34
C ALA A 156 -21.65 76.21 15.76
N GLU A 157 -20.40 75.79 15.62
CA GLU A 157 -19.30 76.56 15.04
C GLU A 157 -18.91 75.99 13.67
N GLY A 158 -18.53 76.88 12.74
CA GLY A 158 -18.12 76.51 11.38
C GLY A 158 -19.10 76.97 10.29
N ASN A 159 -18.88 76.53 9.05
CA ASN A 159 -19.68 76.93 7.88
C ASN A 159 -20.52 75.74 7.38
N VAL A 160 -21.84 75.89 7.40
CA VAL A 160 -22.79 74.85 6.92
C VAL A 160 -22.60 74.57 5.43
N ASN A 161 -22.30 75.59 4.61
CA ASN A 161 -22.15 75.43 3.16
C ASN A 161 -20.86 74.72 2.75
N GLU A 162 -19.83 74.76 3.61
CA GLU A 162 -18.57 74.04 3.41
C GLU A 162 -18.59 72.64 4.06
N GLY A 163 -19.68 72.29 4.77
CA GLY A 163 -19.79 71.04 5.53
C GLY A 163 -18.87 70.97 6.74
N THR A 164 -18.35 72.11 7.20
CA THR A 164 -17.42 72.21 8.34
C THR A 164 -18.12 72.58 9.64
N ALA A 165 -19.45 72.75 9.62
CA ALA A 165 -20.23 73.03 10.81
C ALA A 165 -20.22 71.83 11.76
N SER A 166 -19.79 72.07 12.99
CA SER A 166 -19.78 71.10 14.07
C SER A 166 -20.49 71.69 15.29
N TRP A 167 -21.19 70.86 16.06
CA TRP A 167 -21.76 71.30 17.34
C TRP A 167 -20.63 71.83 18.21
N THR A 168 -20.81 73.02 18.77
CA THR A 168 -19.84 73.55 19.73
C THR A 168 -19.94 72.64 20.95
N ASP A 169 -18.94 71.79 21.15
CA ASP A 169 -18.87 70.94 22.33
C ASP A 169 -18.80 71.87 23.55
N GLU A 170 -19.96 72.10 24.17
CA GLU A 170 -20.05 72.71 25.49
C GLU A 170 -19.10 71.89 26.37
N PRO A 171 -18.16 72.52 27.12
CA PRO A 171 -17.21 71.79 27.93
C PRO A 171 -18.00 71.00 28.98
N ARG A 172 -18.33 69.74 28.66
CA ARG A 172 -18.89 68.77 29.59
C ARG A 172 -17.84 68.61 30.66
N SER A 173 -18.06 69.33 31.75
CA SER A 173 -17.31 69.22 32.99
C SER A 173 -17.11 67.73 33.27
N ALA A 174 -15.86 67.31 33.17
CA ALA A 174 -15.44 65.93 33.23
C ALA A 174 -15.74 65.36 34.62
N GLY A 175 -16.96 64.86 34.79
CA GLY A 175 -17.29 63.88 35.81
C GLY A 175 -16.54 62.60 35.44
N SER A 176 -15.31 62.51 35.95
CA SER A 176 -14.50 61.28 36.02
C SER A 176 -15.34 60.15 36.63
N VAL A 177 -16.02 59.38 35.78
CA VAL A 177 -16.58 58.08 36.17
C VAL A 177 -15.39 57.12 36.18
N GLU A 178 -14.85 56.88 37.37
CA GLU A 178 -13.90 55.82 37.66
C GLU A 178 -14.41 54.51 37.06
N ARG A 179 -13.70 54.03 36.04
CA ARG A 179 -13.92 52.72 35.45
C ARG A 179 -13.49 51.69 36.50
N PRO A 180 -14.38 50.81 37.00
CA PRO A 180 -13.97 49.75 37.89
C PRO A 180 -12.95 48.86 37.16
N ALA A 181 -11.85 48.55 37.82
CA ALA A 181 -10.83 47.65 37.31
C ALA A 181 -11.42 46.24 37.14
N GLU A 182 -11.92 45.94 35.94
CA GLU A 182 -12.27 44.57 35.58
C GLU A 182 -10.98 43.75 35.47
N THR A 183 -10.80 42.96 36.51
CA THR A 183 -9.85 41.88 36.69
C THR A 183 -9.69 41.04 35.43
N ARG A 184 -8.53 41.25 34.80
CA ARG A 184 -7.91 40.38 33.79
C ARG A 184 -7.56 39.03 34.44
N THR A 185 -8.51 38.12 34.57
CA THR A 185 -8.22 36.74 34.94
C THR A 185 -8.62 35.79 33.82
N GLY A 186 -7.61 35.35 33.09
CA GLY A 186 -7.44 33.95 32.70
C GLY A 186 -8.38 33.40 31.63
N ARG A 187 -7.81 33.03 30.48
CA ARG A 187 -7.67 31.61 30.10
C ARG A 187 -6.89 31.54 28.78
N ARG A 188 -5.56 31.61 28.91
CA ARG A 188 -4.61 31.10 27.92
C ARG A 188 -4.74 29.57 27.96
N ALA A 189 -5.52 29.00 27.06
CA ALA A 189 -5.44 27.57 26.79
C ALA A 189 -4.19 27.36 25.94
N ASP A 190 -3.11 27.09 26.65
CA ASP A 190 -2.01 26.27 26.19
C ASP A 190 -2.60 24.95 25.66
N ARG A 191 -2.46 24.69 24.35
CA ARG A 191 -2.70 23.37 23.78
C ARG A 191 -1.44 22.95 23.04
N SER A 192 -0.48 22.57 23.88
CA SER A 192 0.70 21.80 23.55
C SER A 192 0.35 20.31 23.78
N ASP A 193 -0.13 19.65 22.73
CA ASP A 193 -0.07 18.19 22.56
C ASP A 193 0.68 18.03 21.21
N ALA A 194 1.97 17.74 21.08
CA ALA A 194 2.85 16.87 21.86
C ALA A 194 2.25 15.48 22.04
N LEU A 195 2.43 14.66 21.00
CA LEU A 195 2.49 13.19 20.87
C LEU A 195 2.08 12.94 19.41
N ASP A 196 2.99 12.71 18.47
CA ASP A 196 3.58 11.38 18.34
C ASP A 196 4.95 11.43 17.64
N GLN A 197 5.97 11.01 18.37
CA GLN A 197 7.34 10.82 17.91
C GLN A 197 7.72 9.38 18.29
N THR A 198 7.43 8.45 17.40
CA THR A 198 8.08 7.14 17.20
C THR A 198 7.69 6.75 15.76
N ASP A 199 8.58 6.54 14.80
CA ASP A 199 9.71 5.63 14.90
C ASP A 199 10.78 5.94 13.83
N ALA A 200 12.02 5.65 14.21
CA ALA A 200 13.22 5.69 13.39
C ALA A 200 13.17 4.57 12.32
N THR A 201 13.52 4.86 11.05
CA THR A 201 14.80 4.50 10.34
C THR A 201 15.02 2.98 10.19
N PRO A 202 15.42 2.40 9.02
CA PRO A 202 16.40 2.93 8.03
C PRO A 202 15.90 2.86 6.56
N GLY A 203 16.42 3.64 5.61
CA GLY A 203 17.84 3.62 5.25
C GLY A 203 18.20 2.33 4.50
N GLU A 204 17.38 1.88 3.55
CA GLU A 204 17.75 0.80 2.62
C GLU A 204 18.34 1.40 1.35
N SER A 205 19.68 1.43 1.36
CA SER A 205 20.54 1.56 0.20
C SER A 205 20.24 0.44 -0.80
N THR A 206 19.52 0.75 -1.87
CA THR A 206 19.57 -0.02 -3.13
C THR A 206 20.54 0.66 -4.09
N ALA A 207 21.83 0.54 -3.76
CA ALA A 207 22.84 0.37 -4.78
C ALA A 207 22.89 -1.12 -5.12
N ASP A 208 22.32 -1.50 -6.26
CA ASP A 208 22.71 -2.69 -7.05
C ASP A 208 21.99 -2.57 -8.40
N GLU A 209 22.69 -2.21 -9.47
CA GLU A 209 23.38 -3.18 -10.34
C GLU A 209 22.40 -3.86 -11.31
N SER A 210 22.15 -3.23 -12.47
CA SER A 210 22.14 -3.88 -13.80
C SER A 210 21.67 -2.93 -14.92
N THR A 211 22.46 -1.90 -15.26
CA THR A 211 22.42 -1.33 -16.62
C THR A 211 23.47 -2.04 -17.45
N ALA A 212 23.19 -3.29 -17.80
CA ALA A 212 23.99 -4.10 -18.69
C ALA A 212 23.05 -4.98 -19.53
N ASP A 213 22.24 -4.35 -20.40
CA ASP A 213 21.68 -5.08 -21.55
C ASP A 213 21.23 -4.15 -22.70
N GLU A 214 22.12 -3.25 -23.14
CA GLU A 214 21.87 -2.38 -24.31
C GLU A 214 22.94 -2.57 -25.41
N ARG A 215 23.40 -3.81 -25.59
CA ARG A 215 24.32 -4.19 -26.69
C ARG A 215 23.97 -5.55 -27.30
N GLU A 216 22.78 -5.69 -27.87
CA GLU A 216 22.52 -6.81 -28.81
C GLU A 216 21.45 -6.49 -29.87
N GLN A 217 21.44 -5.26 -30.41
CA GLN A 217 20.53 -4.88 -31.49
C GLN A 217 21.15 -4.06 -32.64
N ARG A 218 22.43 -4.30 -32.94
CA ARG A 218 23.06 -3.82 -34.18
C ARG A 218 23.99 -4.89 -34.78
N ASP A 219 23.40 -5.93 -35.34
CA ASP A 219 23.96 -6.65 -36.49
C ASP A 219 22.93 -7.66 -37.01
N SER A 220 21.98 -7.17 -37.81
CA SER A 220 21.12 -8.01 -38.66
C SER A 220 20.27 -7.11 -39.56
N THR A 221 20.89 -6.37 -40.47
CA THR A 221 20.30 -6.05 -41.79
C THR A 221 21.32 -5.28 -42.64
N VAL A 222 21.48 -5.78 -43.87
CA VAL A 222 22.23 -5.27 -45.03
C VAL A 222 23.64 -5.82 -45.18
#